data_AF-A0A089KWI9-F1
#
_entry.id   AF-A0A089KWI9-F1
#
_cell.length_a   1.000
_cell.length_b   1.000
_cell.length_c   1.000
_cell.angle_alpha   90.00
_cell.angle_beta   90.00
_cell.angle_gamma   90.00
#
_symmetry.space_group_name_H-M   'P 1'
#
loop_
_entity.id
_entity.type
_entity.pdbx_description
1 polymer ?
#
loop_
_entity_poly.entity_id
_entity_poly.type
_entity_poly.pdbx_seq_one_letter_code
_entity_poly.pdbx_strand_id
1 'polypeptide(L)'
;MDCINNNNYVCIFLNQYYISSSHHYKKKYKKHPLLIIGYNNIEGNFIVADNMSTGKYKIVTVKYDELELAYQSVIEVSNYSEYEGVRLLSLKKANYVLDLNRITNQLNHYLYPAQNIHGDIINTKRYAVGIDIYDYLTDYVKAISNPRIRIDIRPFHVLKEHKKMMQMRIEYLTEKKCMDVHEGRATALENVLRNTEILINIILKYKVTRESALIERAVDLLSTIKAVEIHTLRDYIENVNSKKTEKNTDFNNFKITGTTTDKIIICDIPTPGCYNFFAEVDRGPDYGIFSFYSKSGFFINNEHLKQYDLYSDTTSSSKLHLATIQFDITGDKEFKFELIGKNNKSAGDRVTIHSLYIEKVY
;
A
#
# COMPACT_ATOMS: atom_id res chain seq x y z
N MET A 1 -3.24 -25.09 -25.38
CA MET A 1 -3.49 -26.03 -24.26
C MET A 1 -2.29 -26.17 -23.37
N ASP A 2 -1.11 -26.43 -23.95
CA ASP A 2 0.14 -26.58 -23.20
C ASP A 2 0.43 -25.44 -22.22
N CYS A 3 0.13 -24.19 -22.59
CA CYS A 3 0.27 -23.05 -21.69
C CYS A 3 -0.54 -23.21 -20.39
N ILE A 4 -1.80 -23.66 -20.49
CA ILE A 4 -2.69 -23.90 -19.36
C ILE A 4 -2.15 -25.04 -18.50
N ASN A 5 -1.70 -26.14 -19.13
CA ASN A 5 -1.10 -27.28 -18.44
C ASN A 5 0.19 -26.90 -17.69
N ASN A 6 0.91 -25.90 -18.21
CA ASN A 6 2.09 -25.32 -17.56
C ASN A 6 1.75 -24.22 -16.54
N ASN A 7 0.52 -24.20 -16.00
CA ASN A 7 0.03 -23.23 -15.00
C ASN A 7 0.10 -21.77 -15.46
N ASN A 8 -0.10 -21.50 -16.76
CA ASN A 8 -0.23 -20.16 -17.28
C ASN A 8 -1.66 -19.92 -17.78
N TYR A 9 -2.27 -18.82 -17.36
CA TYR A 9 -3.42 -18.26 -18.03
C TYR A 9 -2.99 -17.55 -19.32
N VAL A 10 -3.88 -17.50 -20.31
CA VAL A 10 -3.56 -16.95 -21.63
C VAL A 10 -4.45 -15.74 -21.88
N CYS A 11 -3.85 -14.59 -22.17
CA CYS A 11 -4.54 -13.37 -22.54
C CYS A 11 -4.23 -13.05 -24.02
N ILE A 12 -5.28 -12.98 -24.84
CA ILE A 12 -5.20 -12.72 -26.28
C ILE A 12 -6.22 -11.68 -26.70
N PHE A 13 -5.97 -11.01 -27.81
CA PHE A 13 -6.98 -10.17 -28.45
C PHE A 13 -7.77 -10.97 -29.45
N LEU A 14 -9.09 -10.81 -29.42
CA LEU A 14 -10.02 -11.47 -30.33
C LEU A 14 -10.96 -10.45 -30.95
N ASN A 15 -11.43 -10.76 -32.15
CA ASN A 15 -12.56 -10.09 -32.75
C ASN A 15 -13.87 -10.69 -32.23
N GLN A 16 -14.55 -9.96 -31.34
CA GLN A 16 -15.81 -10.39 -30.73
C GLN A 16 -16.97 -10.56 -31.72
N TYR A 17 -16.82 -10.18 -32.99
CA TYR A 17 -17.79 -10.52 -34.03
C TYR A 17 -18.05 -12.03 -34.15
N TYR A 18 -17.03 -12.86 -33.91
CA TYR A 18 -17.09 -14.31 -34.08
C TYR A 18 -17.44 -15.10 -32.80
N ILE A 19 -17.45 -14.43 -31.64
CA ILE A 19 -17.69 -15.07 -30.34
C ILE A 19 -19.19 -15.06 -30.02
N SER A 20 -19.85 -16.22 -30.06
CA SER A 20 -21.30 -16.35 -29.89
C SER A 20 -21.83 -15.81 -28.55
N SER A 21 -21.01 -15.88 -27.50
CA SER A 21 -21.34 -15.39 -26.16
C SER A 21 -21.17 -13.86 -25.98
N SER A 22 -20.60 -13.16 -26.97
CA SER A 22 -20.38 -11.71 -26.92
C SER A 22 -21.61 -10.88 -27.31
N HIS A 23 -21.71 -9.66 -26.76
CA HIS A 23 -22.68 -8.67 -27.21
C HIS A 23 -22.53 -8.31 -28.70
N HIS A 24 -21.32 -8.45 -29.25
CA HIS A 24 -20.96 -8.03 -30.61
C HIS A 24 -21.02 -9.14 -31.65
N TYR A 25 -21.42 -10.35 -31.26
CA TYR A 25 -21.57 -11.49 -32.16
C TYR A 25 -22.39 -11.12 -33.39
N LYS A 26 -21.80 -11.26 -34.58
CA LYS A 26 -22.40 -10.94 -35.88
C LYS A 26 -22.95 -9.51 -36.03
N LYS A 27 -22.53 -8.57 -35.17
CA LYS A 27 -23.01 -7.17 -35.22
C LYS A 27 -21.94 -6.20 -35.72
N LYS A 28 -20.73 -6.28 -35.18
CA LYS A 28 -19.62 -5.40 -35.60
C LYS A 28 -18.27 -5.97 -35.20
N TYR A 29 -17.24 -5.59 -35.95
CA TYR A 29 -15.86 -5.82 -35.55
C TYR A 29 -15.60 -5.14 -34.20
N LYS A 30 -15.03 -5.90 -33.26
CA LYS A 30 -14.60 -5.37 -31.97
C LYS A 30 -13.40 -6.17 -31.46
N LYS A 31 -12.20 -5.60 -31.63
CA LYS A 31 -10.98 -6.06 -30.96
C LYS A 31 -11.15 -5.90 -29.45
N HIS A 32 -10.97 -7.00 -28.72
CA HIS A 32 -11.15 -7.07 -27.27
C HIS A 32 -10.19 -8.10 -26.64
N PRO A 33 -9.55 -7.79 -25.50
CA PRO A 33 -8.73 -8.76 -24.79
C PRO A 33 -9.60 -9.81 -24.08
N LEU A 34 -9.24 -11.08 -24.17
CA LEU A 34 -9.92 -12.21 -23.53
C LEU A 34 -8.94 -13.00 -22.67
N LEU A 35 -9.36 -13.34 -21.45
CA LEU A 35 -8.59 -14.22 -20.55
C LEU A 35 -9.10 -15.67 -20.66
N ILE A 36 -8.24 -16.57 -21.14
CA ILE A 36 -8.45 -18.01 -21.15
C ILE A 36 -7.87 -18.58 -19.86
N ILE A 37 -8.72 -19.27 -19.09
CA ILE A 37 -8.38 -19.84 -17.79
C ILE A 37 -8.40 -21.37 -17.75
N GLY A 38 -8.87 -22.00 -18.83
CA GLY A 38 -8.96 -23.45 -18.91
C GLY A 38 -9.44 -23.93 -20.28
N TYR A 39 -9.63 -25.23 -20.41
CA TYR A 39 -10.22 -25.86 -21.59
C TYR A 39 -10.90 -27.17 -21.22
N ASN A 40 -11.82 -27.62 -22.07
CA ASN A 40 -12.50 -28.91 -21.99
C ASN A 40 -12.38 -29.59 -23.35
N ASN A 41 -11.51 -30.61 -23.44
CA ASN A 41 -11.30 -31.37 -24.68
C ASN A 41 -12.47 -32.30 -25.03
N ILE A 42 -13.29 -32.71 -24.06
CA ILE A 42 -14.46 -33.56 -24.33
C ILE A 42 -15.50 -32.75 -25.11
N GLU A 43 -15.70 -31.50 -24.74
CA GLU A 43 -16.69 -30.61 -25.36
C GLU A 43 -16.13 -29.70 -26.46
N GLY A 44 -14.80 -29.65 -26.64
CA GLY A 44 -14.14 -28.79 -27.63
C GLY A 44 -14.21 -27.30 -27.32
N ASN A 45 -14.08 -26.93 -26.04
CA ASN A 45 -14.31 -25.57 -25.55
C ASN A 45 -13.14 -25.01 -24.73
N PHE A 46 -12.79 -23.74 -24.94
CA PHE A 46 -12.01 -22.96 -23.98
C PHE A 46 -12.91 -22.44 -22.86
N ILE A 47 -12.38 -22.36 -21.64
CA ILE A 47 -13.01 -21.71 -20.50
C ILE A 47 -12.39 -20.31 -20.38
N VAL A 48 -13.22 -19.28 -20.44
CA VAL A 48 -12.77 -17.89 -20.55
C VAL A 48 -13.48 -17.00 -19.55
N ALA A 49 -12.80 -15.96 -19.06
CA ALA A 49 -13.34 -15.01 -18.11
C ALA A 49 -13.38 -13.60 -18.72
N ASP A 50 -14.58 -13.01 -18.84
CA ASP A 50 -14.77 -11.70 -19.48
C ASP A 50 -16.10 -11.03 -19.10
N ASN A 51 -16.21 -9.74 -19.44
CA ASN A 51 -17.44 -8.95 -19.38
C ASN A 51 -18.23 -9.09 -20.69
N MET A 52 -18.87 -10.24 -20.85
CA MET A 52 -19.59 -10.67 -22.07
C MET A 52 -20.94 -9.92 -22.29
N SER A 53 -21.90 -10.54 -22.97
CA SER A 53 -23.14 -9.94 -23.51
C SER A 53 -23.98 -9.02 -22.59
N THR A 54 -23.93 -9.22 -21.27
CA THR A 54 -24.67 -8.44 -20.27
C THR A 54 -23.84 -7.36 -19.59
N GLY A 55 -22.58 -7.19 -19.96
CA GLY A 55 -21.62 -6.30 -19.30
C GLY A 55 -21.16 -6.76 -17.91
N LYS A 56 -21.67 -7.90 -17.42
CA LYS A 56 -21.23 -8.53 -16.16
C LYS A 56 -20.03 -9.44 -16.40
N TYR A 57 -19.08 -9.41 -15.47
CA TYR A 57 -17.99 -10.36 -15.43
C TYR A 57 -18.53 -11.76 -15.19
N LYS A 58 -18.16 -12.71 -16.05
CA LYS A 58 -18.53 -14.11 -15.91
C LYS A 58 -17.48 -15.03 -16.54
N ILE A 59 -17.48 -16.27 -16.07
CA ILE A 59 -16.77 -17.37 -16.71
C ILE A 59 -17.74 -18.02 -17.69
N VAL A 60 -17.34 -18.15 -18.94
CA VAL A 60 -18.11 -18.81 -20.00
C VAL A 60 -17.23 -19.75 -20.81
N THR A 61 -17.85 -20.59 -21.61
CA THR A 61 -17.16 -21.41 -22.59
C THR A 61 -17.21 -20.76 -23.98
N VAL A 62 -16.16 -21.00 -24.78
CA VAL A 62 -16.06 -20.58 -26.18
C VAL A 62 -15.52 -21.76 -26.98
N LYS A 63 -16.19 -22.13 -28.07
CA LYS A 63 -15.76 -23.22 -28.94
C LYS A 63 -14.39 -22.95 -29.55
N TYR A 64 -13.60 -23.99 -29.77
CA TYR A 64 -12.28 -23.87 -30.40
C TYR A 64 -12.34 -23.11 -31.73
N ASP A 65 -13.24 -23.51 -32.63
CA ASP A 65 -13.38 -22.89 -33.95
C ASP A 65 -13.81 -21.41 -33.87
N GLU A 66 -14.69 -21.06 -32.93
CA GLU A 66 -15.09 -19.65 -32.72
C GLU A 66 -13.91 -18.80 -32.29
N LEU A 67 -13.08 -19.32 -31.38
CA LEU A 67 -11.92 -18.61 -30.87
C LEU A 67 -10.83 -18.48 -31.95
N GLU A 68 -10.59 -19.54 -32.73
CA GLU A 68 -9.64 -19.53 -33.83
C GLU A 68 -10.02 -18.50 -34.89
N LEU A 69 -11.28 -18.52 -35.36
CA LEU A 69 -11.81 -17.53 -36.30
C LEU A 69 -11.74 -16.10 -35.75
N ALA A 70 -12.07 -15.93 -34.47
CA ALA A 70 -12.00 -14.63 -33.81
C ALA A 70 -10.56 -14.11 -33.72
N TYR A 71 -9.58 -14.98 -33.51
CA TYR A 71 -8.17 -14.62 -33.41
C TYR A 71 -7.59 -14.27 -34.78
N GLN A 72 -7.80 -15.13 -35.78
CA GLN A 72 -7.29 -14.94 -37.14
C GLN A 72 -7.89 -13.70 -37.84
N SER A 73 -9.09 -13.27 -37.44
CA SER A 73 -9.76 -12.09 -38.01
C SER A 73 -9.40 -10.77 -37.34
N VAL A 74 -8.48 -10.76 -36.37
CA VAL A 74 -8.00 -9.51 -35.77
C VAL A 74 -7.18 -8.75 -36.80
N ILE A 75 -7.75 -7.67 -37.33
CA ILE A 75 -7.03 -6.70 -38.14
C ILE A 75 -5.95 -6.04 -37.27
N GLU A 76 -4.68 -6.24 -37.63
CA GLU A 76 -3.56 -5.49 -37.05
C GLU A 76 -3.63 -4.05 -37.56
N VAL A 77 -3.70 -3.10 -36.63
CA VAL A 77 -3.66 -1.67 -36.97
C VAL A 77 -2.26 -1.22 -36.60
N SER A 78 -1.47 -0.86 -37.61
CA SER A 78 -0.07 -0.45 -37.52
C SER A 78 0.17 0.51 -36.36
N ASN A 79 0.65 -0.05 -35.25
CA ASN A 79 1.43 0.54 -34.16
C ASN A 79 1.51 -0.57 -33.11
N TYR A 80 2.60 -1.35 -33.17
CA TYR A 80 2.98 -2.33 -32.16
C TYR A 80 2.86 -1.70 -30.77
N SER A 81 1.71 -1.86 -30.12
CA SER A 81 1.61 -1.60 -28.71
C SER A 81 2.18 -2.83 -28.02
N GLU A 82 2.90 -2.66 -26.92
CA GLU A 82 3.33 -3.71 -25.98
C GLU A 82 2.20 -4.64 -25.49
N TYR A 83 0.97 -4.37 -25.93
CA TYR A 83 -0.24 -5.13 -25.68
C TYR A 83 -0.66 -6.07 -26.82
N GLU A 84 0.08 -6.18 -27.93
CA GLU A 84 -0.28 -7.07 -29.05
C GLU A 84 0.37 -8.47 -28.95
N GLY A 85 -0.39 -9.52 -29.29
CA GLY A 85 0.05 -10.92 -29.26
C GLY A 85 -0.56 -11.79 -28.16
N VAL A 86 0.10 -12.91 -27.86
CA VAL A 86 -0.30 -13.88 -26.82
C VAL A 86 0.47 -13.58 -25.54
N ARG A 87 -0.25 -13.26 -24.46
CA ARG A 87 0.34 -13.07 -23.13
C ARG A 87 0.06 -14.24 -22.22
N LEU A 88 1.12 -14.70 -21.55
CA LEU A 88 1.05 -15.73 -20.54
C LEU A 88 1.11 -15.08 -19.16
N LEU A 89 0.16 -15.43 -18.30
CA LEU A 89 0.08 -14.96 -16.92
C LEU A 89 0.26 -16.15 -16.00
N SER A 90 1.33 -16.16 -15.21
CA SER A 90 1.55 -17.15 -14.16
C SER A 90 1.49 -16.50 -12.79
N LEU A 91 1.00 -17.24 -11.81
CA LEU A 91 1.02 -16.81 -10.43
C LEU A 91 2.45 -16.93 -9.90
N LYS A 92 3.13 -15.79 -9.74
CA LYS A 92 4.40 -15.73 -9.03
C LYS A 92 4.13 -15.69 -7.53
N LYS A 93 4.44 -16.78 -6.82
CA LYS A 93 4.47 -16.76 -5.35
C LYS A 93 5.56 -15.77 -4.92
N ALA A 94 5.18 -14.77 -4.15
CA ALA A 94 6.10 -13.80 -3.58
C ALA A 94 5.82 -13.66 -2.10
N ASN A 95 6.87 -13.59 -1.29
CA ASN A 95 6.75 -13.21 0.11
C ASN A 95 6.63 -11.69 0.15
N TYR A 96 5.45 -11.19 0.52
CA TYR A 96 5.21 -9.76 0.66
C TYR A 96 5.28 -9.37 2.13
N VAL A 97 6.14 -8.40 2.45
CA VAL A 97 6.21 -7.77 3.78
C VAL A 97 5.42 -6.48 3.72
N LEU A 98 4.57 -6.25 4.72
CA LEU A 98 3.75 -5.05 4.81
C LEU A 98 4.63 -3.81 5.03
N ASP A 99 4.64 -2.90 4.05
CA ASP A 99 5.38 -1.64 4.11
C ASP A 99 4.43 -0.47 4.42
N LEU A 100 4.41 -0.06 5.69
CA LEU A 100 3.58 1.06 6.15
C LEU A 100 4.06 2.41 5.63
N ASN A 101 5.35 2.58 5.30
CA ASN A 101 5.89 3.82 4.75
C ASN A 101 5.42 4.01 3.31
N ARG A 102 5.50 2.94 2.52
CA ARG A 102 4.95 2.94 1.16
C ARG A 102 3.45 3.24 1.16
N ILE A 103 2.68 2.65 2.07
CA ILE A 103 1.23 2.92 2.17
C ILE A 103 0.97 4.40 2.49
N THR A 104 1.62 4.96 3.51
CA THR A 104 1.43 6.37 3.89
C THR A 104 1.88 7.32 2.77
N ASN A 105 2.97 7.00 2.07
CA ASN A 105 3.46 7.80 0.94
C ASN A 105 2.47 7.77 -0.23
N GLN A 106 1.91 6.60 -0.56
CA GLN A 106 0.89 6.49 -1.60
C GLN A 106 -0.38 7.28 -1.27
N LEU A 107 -0.79 7.30 0.00
CA LEU A 107 -1.94 8.09 0.45
C LEU A 107 -1.64 9.60 0.45
N ASN A 108 -0.43 10.01 0.85
CA ASN A 108 0.01 11.39 0.72
C ASN A 108 0.05 11.84 -0.75
N HIS A 109 0.54 10.99 -1.66
CA HIS A 109 0.52 11.28 -3.09
C HIS A 109 -0.92 11.38 -3.63
N TYR A 110 -1.82 10.54 -3.12
CA TYR A 110 -3.25 10.62 -3.44
C TYR A 110 -3.85 11.96 -2.97
N LEU A 111 -3.58 12.40 -1.74
CA LEU A 111 -4.12 13.63 -1.17
C LEU A 111 -3.48 14.91 -1.73
N TYR A 112 -2.21 14.86 -2.11
CA TYR A 112 -1.42 16.02 -2.56
C TYR A 112 -0.77 15.75 -3.93
N PRO A 113 -1.57 15.54 -4.99
CA PRO A 113 -1.05 15.18 -6.32
C PRO A 113 -0.12 16.24 -6.91
N ALA A 114 -0.43 17.53 -6.73
CA ALA A 114 0.38 18.64 -7.27
C ALA A 114 1.77 18.79 -6.61
N GLN A 115 1.94 18.32 -5.37
CA GLN A 115 3.19 18.45 -4.61
C GLN A 115 4.13 17.26 -4.82
N ASN A 116 3.62 16.15 -5.37
CA ASN A 116 4.33 14.87 -5.48
C ASN A 116 4.58 14.45 -6.94
N ILE A 117 4.76 15.43 -7.82
CA ILE A 117 5.19 15.22 -9.21
C ILE A 117 6.70 14.91 -9.20
N HIS A 118 7.09 13.78 -8.62
CA HIS A 118 8.41 13.20 -8.81
C HIS A 118 8.32 12.08 -9.83
N GLY A 119 9.30 12.09 -10.74
CA GLY A 119 9.32 11.37 -12.00
C GLY A 119 8.96 9.89 -11.88
N ASP A 120 8.07 9.45 -12.77
CA ASP A 120 8.27 8.28 -13.66
C ASP A 120 6.95 7.66 -14.15
N ILE A 121 5.78 8.05 -13.64
CA ILE A 121 4.61 7.17 -13.85
C ILE A 121 3.52 7.74 -14.78
N ILE A 122 3.27 9.05 -14.88
CA ILE A 122 2.14 9.54 -15.70
C ILE A 122 2.45 10.91 -16.29
N ASN A 123 2.23 11.08 -17.60
CA ASN A 123 2.16 12.40 -18.24
C ASN A 123 0.92 13.13 -17.69
N THR A 124 1.08 13.82 -16.56
CA THR A 124 0.00 14.47 -15.79
C THR A 124 -0.77 15.53 -16.58
N LYS A 125 -0.29 15.97 -17.75
CA LYS A 125 -1.02 16.87 -18.65
C LYS A 125 -2.30 16.25 -19.24
N ARG A 126 -2.47 14.93 -19.18
CA ARG A 126 -3.61 14.22 -19.79
C ARG A 126 -4.46 13.39 -18.83
N TYR A 127 -4.10 13.34 -17.55
CA TYR A 127 -4.73 12.43 -16.58
C TYR A 127 -5.08 13.15 -15.28
N ALA A 128 -6.29 12.89 -14.78
CA ALA A 128 -6.66 13.21 -13.41
C ALA A 128 -5.99 12.21 -12.45
N VAL A 129 -5.35 12.71 -11.40
CA VAL A 129 -4.63 11.90 -10.42
C VAL A 129 -5.04 12.27 -9.00
N GLY A 130 -4.95 11.32 -8.08
CA GLY A 130 -5.19 11.59 -6.67
C GLY A 130 -6.62 12.08 -6.37
N ILE A 131 -6.71 13.00 -5.43
CA ILE A 131 -7.95 13.62 -4.96
C ILE A 131 -8.54 14.61 -5.98
N ASP A 132 -7.75 15.08 -6.95
CA ASP A 132 -8.22 16.00 -7.99
C ASP A 132 -9.27 15.34 -8.89
N ILE A 133 -9.37 14.00 -8.89
CA ILE A 133 -10.40 13.26 -9.63
C ILE A 133 -11.82 13.76 -9.34
N TYR A 134 -12.08 14.25 -8.12
CA TYR A 134 -13.38 14.79 -7.76
C TYR A 134 -13.72 16.07 -8.52
N ASP A 135 -12.72 16.90 -8.84
CA ASP A 135 -12.91 18.14 -9.60
C ASP A 135 -13.20 17.80 -11.06
N TYR A 136 -12.42 16.88 -11.65
CA TYR A 136 -12.67 16.39 -13.01
C TYR A 136 -14.02 15.69 -13.16
N LEU A 137 -14.44 14.88 -12.17
CA LEU A 137 -15.77 14.25 -12.17
C LEU A 137 -16.87 15.30 -12.00
N THR A 138 -16.64 16.34 -11.22
CA THR A 138 -17.59 17.46 -11.06
C THR A 138 -17.78 18.19 -12.38
N ASP A 139 -16.69 18.52 -13.08
CA ASP A 139 -16.73 19.16 -14.39
C ASP A 139 -17.40 18.27 -15.44
N TYR A 140 -17.11 16.97 -15.41
CA TYR A 140 -17.76 16.00 -16.27
C TYR A 140 -19.27 15.90 -16.00
N VAL A 141 -19.69 15.85 -14.74
CA VAL A 141 -21.12 15.85 -14.35
C VAL A 141 -21.82 17.12 -14.84
N LYS A 142 -21.18 18.29 -14.73
CA LYS A 142 -21.72 19.53 -15.30
C LYS A 142 -21.82 19.43 -16.83
N ALA A 143 -20.78 18.93 -17.49
CA ALA A 143 -20.70 18.84 -18.94
C ALA A 143 -21.78 17.93 -19.54
N ILE A 144 -22.10 16.79 -18.92
CA ILE A 144 -23.14 15.86 -19.41
C ILE A 144 -24.57 16.45 -19.40
N SER A 145 -24.76 17.63 -18.81
CA SER A 145 -25.97 18.45 -18.98
C SER A 145 -26.20 18.83 -20.45
N ASN A 146 -25.14 18.92 -21.25
CA ASN A 146 -25.24 19.05 -22.69
C ASN A 146 -25.67 17.71 -23.30
N PRO A 147 -26.84 17.62 -23.96
CA PRO A 147 -27.37 16.36 -24.49
C PRO A 147 -26.49 15.73 -25.59
N ARG A 148 -25.56 16.50 -26.18
CA ARG A 148 -24.59 15.99 -27.17
C ARG A 148 -23.50 15.14 -26.54
N ILE A 149 -23.29 15.25 -25.22
CA ILE A 149 -22.27 14.48 -24.52
C ILE A 149 -22.84 13.13 -24.09
N ARG A 150 -22.19 12.06 -24.55
CA ARG A 150 -22.54 10.70 -24.15
C ARG A 150 -22.13 10.46 -22.69
N ILE A 151 -23.09 9.99 -21.89
CA ILE A 151 -22.83 9.61 -20.49
C ILE A 151 -22.12 8.24 -20.42
N ASP A 152 -20.84 8.29 -20.09
CA ASP A 152 -20.05 7.19 -19.58
C ASP A 152 -20.16 7.09 -18.05
N ILE A 153 -20.52 5.91 -17.55
CA ILE A 153 -20.69 5.61 -16.13
C ILE A 153 -19.43 5.00 -15.50
N ARG A 154 -18.50 4.51 -16.33
CA ARG A 154 -17.32 3.76 -15.88
C ARG A 154 -16.47 4.54 -14.86
N PRO A 155 -16.21 5.85 -15.01
CA PRO A 155 -15.41 6.60 -14.03
C PRO A 155 -15.98 6.55 -12.61
N PHE A 156 -17.30 6.56 -12.45
CA PHE A 156 -17.95 6.49 -11.13
C PHE A 156 -17.86 5.08 -10.52
N HIS A 157 -17.92 4.02 -11.33
CA HIS A 157 -17.66 2.67 -10.85
C HIS A 157 -16.19 2.48 -10.44
N VAL A 158 -15.24 3.04 -11.18
CA VAL A 158 -13.82 3.04 -10.79
C VAL A 158 -13.64 3.78 -9.45
N LEU A 159 -14.32 4.91 -9.26
CA LEU A 159 -14.31 5.62 -7.98
C LEU A 159 -14.83 4.73 -6.84
N LYS A 160 -15.94 4.03 -7.03
CA LYS A 160 -16.50 3.09 -6.05
C LYS A 160 -15.51 1.99 -5.68
N GLU A 161 -14.95 1.29 -6.66
CA GLU A 161 -14.00 0.21 -6.40
C GLU A 161 -12.76 0.73 -5.66
N HIS A 162 -12.30 1.94 -6.00
CA HIS A 162 -11.24 2.59 -5.25
C HIS A 162 -11.61 2.84 -3.78
N LYS A 163 -12.81 3.36 -3.47
CA LYS A 163 -13.24 3.57 -2.08
C LYS A 163 -13.37 2.24 -1.31
N LYS A 164 -13.86 1.19 -1.96
CA LYS A 164 -13.90 -0.16 -1.39
C LYS A 164 -12.49 -0.66 -1.04
N MET A 165 -11.53 -0.48 -1.95
CA MET A 165 -10.13 -0.84 -1.69
C MET A 165 -9.50 -0.01 -0.55
N MET A 166 -9.87 1.27 -0.42
CA MET A 166 -9.45 2.12 0.69
C MET A 166 -10.00 1.59 2.02
N GLN A 167 -11.29 1.26 2.07
CA GLN A 167 -11.91 0.65 3.25
C GLN A 167 -11.22 -0.66 3.66
N MET A 168 -11.07 -1.60 2.72
CA MET A 168 -10.39 -2.88 2.96
C MET A 168 -8.96 -2.69 3.46
N ARG A 169 -8.26 -1.64 3.00
CA ARG A 169 -6.91 -1.32 3.48
C ARG A 169 -6.92 -0.90 4.95
N ILE A 170 -7.85 -0.04 5.35
CA ILE A 170 -7.99 0.39 6.74
C ILE A 170 -8.31 -0.82 7.62
N GLU A 171 -9.31 -1.61 7.24
CA GLU A 171 -9.69 -2.84 7.95
C GLU A 171 -8.50 -3.77 8.15
N TYR A 172 -7.72 -4.01 7.09
CA TYR A 172 -6.52 -4.83 7.14
C TYR A 172 -5.45 -4.26 8.09
N LEU A 173 -5.16 -2.96 8.03
CA LEU A 173 -4.18 -2.34 8.93
C LEU A 173 -4.63 -2.38 10.39
N THR A 174 -5.93 -2.23 10.65
CA THR A 174 -6.52 -2.37 11.99
C THR A 174 -6.40 -3.81 12.49
N GLU A 175 -6.71 -4.81 11.66
CA GLU A 175 -6.53 -6.24 11.99
C GLU A 175 -5.06 -6.54 12.35
N LYS A 176 -4.12 -5.95 11.62
CA LYS A 176 -2.67 -6.08 11.88
C LYS A 176 -2.15 -5.18 13.02
N LYS A 177 -3.04 -4.52 13.78
CA LYS A 177 -2.68 -3.61 14.90
C LYS A 177 -1.67 -2.54 14.50
N CYS A 178 -1.70 -2.12 13.23
CA CYS A 178 -0.87 -1.04 12.71
C CYS A 178 -1.52 0.34 12.93
N MET A 179 -2.73 0.35 13.49
CA MET A 179 -3.53 1.52 13.81
C MET A 179 -4.43 1.24 15.00
N ASP A 180 -4.84 2.28 15.70
CA ASP A 180 -5.89 2.18 16.72
C ASP A 180 -7.27 2.07 16.08
N VAL A 181 -8.11 1.27 16.71
CA VAL A 181 -9.54 1.22 16.40
C VAL A 181 -10.17 2.51 16.93
N HIS A 182 -10.70 3.32 16.03
CA HIS A 182 -11.59 4.42 16.38
C HIS A 182 -12.89 4.24 15.60
N GLU A 183 -14.00 3.99 16.31
CA GLU A 183 -15.29 3.66 15.68
C GLU A 183 -15.72 4.72 14.65
N GLY A 184 -15.48 6.00 14.93
CA GLY A 184 -15.81 7.09 14.00
C GLY A 184 -15.08 7.04 12.64
N ARG A 185 -13.92 6.38 12.55
CA ARG A 185 -13.13 6.28 11.30
C ARG A 185 -13.69 5.26 10.34
N ALA A 186 -14.04 4.08 10.86
CA ALA A 186 -14.65 3.00 10.07
C ALA A 186 -15.96 3.49 9.45
N THR A 187 -16.79 4.15 10.26
CA THR A 187 -18.06 4.74 9.81
C THR A 187 -17.87 5.83 8.75
N ALA A 188 -16.79 6.62 8.81
CA ALA A 188 -16.55 7.68 7.83
C ALA A 188 -16.23 7.13 6.42
N LEU A 189 -15.39 6.10 6.31
CA LEU A 189 -15.11 5.46 5.02
C LEU A 189 -16.29 4.67 4.48
N GLU A 190 -17.04 3.99 5.34
CA GLU A 190 -18.30 3.34 4.95
C GLU A 190 -19.27 4.35 4.34
N ASN A 191 -19.38 5.54 4.95
CA ASN A 191 -20.20 6.63 4.42
C ASN A 191 -19.67 7.14 3.07
N VAL A 192 -18.36 7.25 2.88
CA VAL A 192 -17.74 7.59 1.59
C VAL A 192 -18.11 6.57 0.51
N LEU A 193 -18.00 5.27 0.80
CA LEU A 193 -18.37 4.21 -0.14
C LEU A 193 -19.87 4.25 -0.46
N ARG A 194 -20.72 4.34 0.56
CA ARG A 194 -22.19 4.42 0.41
C ARG A 194 -22.61 5.62 -0.43
N ASN A 195 -22.05 6.80 -0.16
CA ASN A 195 -22.34 8.00 -0.93
C ASN A 195 -21.86 7.88 -2.38
N THR A 196 -20.77 7.16 -2.64
CA THR A 196 -20.32 6.86 -4.00
C THR A 196 -21.30 5.94 -4.75
N GLU A 197 -21.93 4.98 -4.07
CA GLU A 197 -22.99 4.16 -4.66
C GLU A 197 -24.26 4.96 -4.98
N ILE A 198 -24.64 5.87 -4.08
CA ILE A 198 -25.74 6.81 -4.29
C ILE A 198 -25.44 7.69 -5.52
N LEU A 199 -24.21 8.21 -5.64
CA LEU A 199 -23.77 8.99 -6.80
C LEU A 199 -23.97 8.22 -8.11
N ILE A 200 -23.53 6.96 -8.17
CA ILE A 200 -23.72 6.10 -9.36
C ILE A 200 -25.22 6.01 -9.71
N ASN A 201 -26.08 5.77 -8.72
CA ASN A 201 -27.52 5.68 -8.95
C ASN A 201 -28.13 7.00 -9.44
N ILE A 202 -27.64 8.14 -8.94
CA ILE A 202 -28.05 9.47 -9.41
C ILE A 202 -27.66 9.65 -10.89
N ILE A 203 -26.43 9.32 -11.27
CA ILE A 203 -25.97 9.46 -12.67
C ILE A 203 -26.72 8.50 -13.61
N LEU A 204 -26.98 7.26 -13.17
CA LEU A 204 -27.79 6.30 -13.92
C LEU A 204 -29.22 6.78 -14.09
N LYS A 205 -29.84 7.33 -13.03
CA LYS A 205 -31.18 7.92 -13.10
C LYS A 205 -31.19 9.10 -14.06
N TYR A 206 -30.23 10.02 -13.96
CA TYR A 206 -30.09 11.17 -14.87
C TYR A 206 -29.96 10.73 -16.33
N LYS A 207 -29.19 9.66 -16.59
CA LYS A 207 -29.03 9.11 -17.94
C LYS A 207 -30.36 8.68 -18.57
N VAL A 208 -31.34 8.27 -17.77
CA VAL A 208 -32.69 7.89 -18.21
C VAL A 208 -33.66 9.08 -18.21
N THR A 209 -33.70 9.86 -17.13
CA THR A 209 -34.74 10.88 -16.91
C THR A 209 -34.37 12.26 -17.46
N ARG A 210 -33.08 12.58 -17.57
CA ARG A 210 -32.56 13.91 -17.92
C ARG A 210 -33.02 15.04 -16.99
N GLU A 211 -33.42 14.71 -15.77
CA GLU A 211 -33.84 15.67 -14.75
C GLU A 211 -32.65 16.51 -14.24
N SER A 212 -32.65 17.82 -14.48
CA SER A 212 -31.53 18.72 -14.16
C SER A 212 -31.18 18.76 -12.66
N ALA A 213 -32.16 18.62 -11.77
CA ALA A 213 -31.95 18.56 -10.32
C ALA A 213 -31.00 17.40 -9.89
N LEU A 214 -30.89 16.33 -10.70
CA LEU A 214 -29.96 15.24 -10.43
C LEU A 214 -28.50 15.62 -10.68
N ILE A 215 -28.24 16.58 -11.57
CA ILE A 215 -26.88 17.10 -11.81
C ILE A 215 -26.39 17.86 -10.59
N GLU A 216 -27.20 18.79 -10.05
CA GLU A 216 -26.83 19.56 -8.86
C GLU A 216 -26.58 18.63 -7.66
N ARG A 217 -27.50 17.68 -7.42
CA ARG A 217 -27.33 16.67 -6.37
C ARG A 217 -26.06 15.84 -6.54
N ALA A 218 -25.67 15.49 -7.77
CA ALA A 218 -24.45 14.74 -8.02
C ALA A 218 -23.19 15.59 -7.73
N VAL A 219 -23.20 16.88 -8.09
CA VAL A 219 -22.11 17.82 -7.79
C VAL A 219 -21.95 18.01 -6.28
N ASP A 220 -23.04 18.23 -5.55
CA ASP A 220 -23.00 18.38 -4.09
C ASP A 220 -22.48 17.13 -3.39
N LEU A 221 -22.90 15.96 -3.88
CA LEU A 221 -22.48 14.68 -3.34
C LEU A 221 -21.00 14.41 -3.61
N LEU A 222 -20.49 14.75 -4.80
CA LEU A 222 -19.05 14.69 -5.10
C LEU A 222 -18.23 15.56 -4.14
N SER A 223 -18.66 16.79 -3.91
CA SER A 223 -18.01 17.72 -2.96
C SER A 223 -18.02 17.16 -1.53
N THR A 224 -19.16 16.64 -1.08
CA THR A 224 -19.30 16.02 0.24
C THR A 224 -18.40 14.80 0.39
N ILE A 225 -18.37 13.91 -0.60
CA ILE A 225 -17.50 12.72 -0.58
C ILE A 225 -16.04 13.15 -0.50
N LYS A 226 -15.61 14.12 -1.32
CA LYS A 226 -14.23 14.63 -1.35
C LYS A 226 -13.82 15.15 0.03
N ALA A 227 -14.64 15.99 0.66
CA ALA A 227 -14.34 16.60 1.95
C ALA A 227 -14.19 15.56 3.07
N VAL A 228 -15.13 14.60 3.15
CA VAL A 228 -15.08 13.52 4.15
C VAL A 228 -13.85 12.66 3.92
N GLU A 229 -13.58 12.24 2.68
CA GLU A 229 -12.42 11.40 2.39
C GLU A 229 -11.09 12.08 2.73
N ILE A 230 -10.92 13.36 2.38
CA ILE A 230 -9.70 14.11 2.74
C ILE A 230 -9.47 14.08 4.26
N HIS A 231 -10.52 14.36 5.04
CA HIS A 231 -10.42 14.37 6.49
C HIS A 231 -10.08 12.98 7.03
N THR A 232 -10.79 11.94 6.59
CA THR A 232 -10.57 10.57 7.04
C THR A 232 -9.18 10.03 6.68
N LEU A 233 -8.69 10.30 5.47
CA LEU A 233 -7.37 9.84 5.06
C LEU A 233 -6.23 10.57 5.78
N ARG A 234 -6.40 11.85 6.13
CA ARG A 234 -5.42 12.59 6.95
C ARG A 234 -5.30 11.99 8.35
N ASP A 235 -6.44 11.79 9.01
CA ASP A 235 -6.50 11.17 10.34
C ASP A 235 -5.93 9.74 10.33
N TYR A 236 -6.20 8.98 9.27
CA TYR A 236 -5.56 7.66 9.07
C TYR A 236 -4.03 7.75 8.98
N ILE A 237 -3.49 8.68 8.16
CA ILE A 237 -2.04 8.85 8.01
C ILE A 237 -1.41 9.23 9.35
N GLU A 238 -2.03 10.16 10.07
CA GLU A 238 -1.58 10.59 11.40
C GLU A 238 -1.57 9.44 12.40
N ASN A 239 -2.60 8.59 12.43
CA ASN A 239 -2.66 7.44 13.34
C ASN A 239 -1.64 6.34 12.99
N VAL A 240 -1.45 6.04 11.70
CA VAL A 240 -0.39 5.10 11.29
C VAL A 240 0.98 5.65 11.70
N ASN A 241 1.21 6.95 11.51
CA ASN A 241 2.46 7.57 11.89
C ASN A 241 2.64 7.65 13.42
N SER A 242 1.59 7.93 14.19
CA SER A 242 1.66 7.90 15.65
C SER A 242 2.00 6.50 16.15
N LYS A 243 1.45 5.44 15.54
CA LYS A 243 1.84 4.05 15.86
C LYS A 243 3.26 3.69 15.46
N LYS A 244 3.77 4.22 14.35
CA LYS A 244 5.19 4.08 14.01
C LYS A 244 6.07 4.79 15.04
N THR A 245 5.68 5.99 15.47
CA THR A 245 6.38 6.74 16.51
C THR A 245 6.29 6.01 17.84
N GLU A 246 5.13 5.50 18.25
CA GLU A 246 4.96 4.65 19.45
C GLU A 246 5.84 3.41 19.38
N LYS A 247 5.90 2.69 18.26
CA LYS A 247 6.86 1.57 18.08
C LYS A 247 8.34 2.02 18.10
N ASN A 248 8.64 3.26 17.73
CA ASN A 248 9.98 3.85 17.81
C ASN A 248 10.29 4.45 19.19
N THR A 249 9.28 4.80 20.00
CA THR A 249 9.41 5.30 21.38
C THR A 249 9.20 4.23 22.44
N ASP A 250 8.56 3.10 22.12
CA ASP A 250 8.44 1.91 22.96
C ASP A 250 9.66 1.00 22.79
N PHE A 251 10.83 1.57 23.12
CA PHE A 251 11.84 0.79 23.86
C PHE A 251 11.70 1.04 25.38
N ASN A 252 10.61 1.68 25.81
CA ASN A 252 10.29 1.92 27.21
C ASN A 252 9.95 0.59 27.89
N ASN A 253 10.81 0.20 28.83
CA ASN A 253 10.75 -1.00 29.67
C ASN A 253 11.47 -2.23 29.11
N PHE A 254 12.78 -2.12 28.92
CA PHE A 254 13.66 -3.28 29.01
C PHE A 254 14.44 -3.25 30.30
N LYS A 255 13.83 -3.60 31.44
CA LYS A 255 14.60 -3.78 32.69
C LYS A 255 15.58 -4.95 32.52
N ILE A 256 16.83 -4.66 32.18
CA ILE A 256 17.91 -5.63 32.33
C ILE A 256 18.24 -5.63 33.82
N THR A 257 17.88 -6.69 34.51
CA THR A 257 18.39 -7.00 35.85
C THR A 257 18.89 -8.43 35.79
N GLY A 258 20.21 -8.60 35.73
CA GLY A 258 20.82 -9.91 35.72
C GLY A 258 22.33 -9.81 35.64
N THR A 259 23.00 -10.73 36.35
CA THR A 259 24.45 -10.96 36.32
C THR A 259 24.88 -11.81 35.11
N THR A 260 24.02 -12.01 34.10
CA THR A 260 24.33 -12.90 32.98
C THR A 260 23.48 -12.64 31.73
N THR A 261 24.18 -12.68 30.60
CA THR A 261 23.75 -12.78 29.19
C THR A 261 23.51 -11.49 28.40
N ASP A 262 24.36 -11.36 27.39
CA ASP A 262 24.20 -10.62 26.15
C ASP A 262 22.75 -10.45 25.71
N LYS A 263 22.39 -9.22 25.33
CA LYS A 263 21.06 -8.92 24.82
C LYS A 263 21.13 -8.32 23.42
N ILE A 264 20.42 -8.94 22.48
CA ILE A 264 20.25 -8.42 21.12
C ILE A 264 18.94 -7.66 21.05
N ILE A 265 18.98 -6.49 20.42
CA ILE A 265 17.81 -5.68 20.09
C ILE A 265 17.78 -5.45 18.59
N ILE A 266 16.56 -5.31 18.05
CA ILE A 266 16.32 -4.96 16.66
C ILE A 266 15.72 -3.56 16.64
N CYS A 267 16.30 -2.66 15.87
CA CYS A 267 15.81 -1.31 15.66
C CYS A 267 15.55 -1.09 14.16
N ASP A 268 14.36 -0.59 13.83
CA ASP A 268 14.04 -0.14 12.48
C ASP A 268 14.66 1.24 12.22
N ILE A 269 15.46 1.37 11.16
CA ILE A 269 15.98 2.65 10.68
C ILE A 269 15.07 3.14 9.54
N PRO A 270 14.19 4.13 9.78
CA PRO A 270 13.10 4.45 8.84
C PRO A 270 13.58 5.17 7.57
N THR A 271 14.70 5.88 7.64
CA THR A 271 15.29 6.64 6.51
C THR A 271 16.81 6.60 6.61
N PRO A 272 17.56 6.68 5.49
CA PRO A 272 18.99 6.92 5.56
C PRO A 272 19.29 8.23 6.28
N GLY A 273 20.42 8.27 6.99
CA GLY A 273 20.84 9.44 7.76
C GLY A 273 21.65 9.08 9.00
N CYS A 274 22.04 10.11 9.73
CA CYS A 274 22.79 9.99 10.97
C CYS A 274 21.84 9.95 12.17
N TYR A 275 22.09 9.07 13.14
CA TYR A 275 21.25 8.87 14.30
C TYR A 275 22.09 8.79 15.59
N ASN A 276 21.62 9.46 16.64
CA ASN A 276 22.16 9.36 17.99
C ASN A 276 21.39 8.30 18.79
N PHE A 277 22.13 7.44 19.48
CA PHE A 277 21.60 6.40 20.38
C PHE A 277 21.83 6.82 21.82
N PHE A 278 20.78 6.79 22.64
CA PHE A 278 20.87 7.07 24.08
C PHE A 278 20.23 5.95 24.88
N ALA A 279 20.75 5.67 26.08
CA ALA A 279 20.12 4.78 27.04
C ALA A 279 19.87 5.50 28.36
N GLU A 280 18.70 5.27 28.96
CA GLU A 280 18.49 5.60 30.38
C GLU A 280 19.04 4.48 31.24
N VAL A 281 20.02 4.80 32.08
CA VAL A 281 20.77 3.82 32.88
C VAL A 281 20.81 4.23 34.34
N ASP A 282 20.81 3.23 35.21
CA ASP A 282 21.16 3.44 36.62
C ASP A 282 22.66 3.28 36.83
N ARG A 283 23.17 4.02 37.82
CA ARG A 283 24.53 3.94 38.32
C ARG A 283 24.50 3.66 39.81
N GLY A 284 25.53 3.02 40.33
CA GLY A 284 25.63 2.73 41.76
C GLY A 284 26.85 1.88 42.13
N PRO A 285 27.01 1.56 43.42
CA PRO A 285 28.23 0.96 43.94
C PRO A 285 28.39 -0.52 43.58
N ASP A 286 27.37 -1.16 43.02
CA ASP A 286 27.34 -2.57 42.59
C ASP A 286 27.17 -2.74 41.07
N TYR A 287 27.36 -1.68 40.29
CA TYR A 287 27.16 -1.69 38.84
C TYR A 287 28.43 -2.03 38.03
N GLY A 288 28.23 -2.68 36.89
CA GLY A 288 29.27 -3.15 35.98
C GLY A 288 29.56 -2.24 34.79
N ILE A 289 30.30 -2.80 33.85
CA ILE A 289 30.72 -2.18 32.59
C ILE A 289 30.07 -2.94 31.44
N PHE A 290 29.41 -2.24 30.52
CA PHE A 290 28.85 -2.85 29.32
C PHE A 290 29.39 -2.22 28.03
N SER A 291 29.23 -2.91 26.90
CA SER A 291 29.40 -2.34 25.56
C SER A 291 28.13 -2.41 24.75
N PHE A 292 28.02 -1.49 23.80
CA PHE A 292 26.93 -1.40 22.84
C PHE A 292 27.51 -1.36 21.42
N TYR A 293 27.12 -2.31 20.56
CA TYR A 293 27.62 -2.37 19.18
C TYR A 293 26.62 -2.99 18.20
N SER A 294 26.79 -2.68 16.91
CA SER A 294 26.00 -3.28 15.84
C SER A 294 26.55 -4.66 15.46
N LYS A 295 25.65 -5.63 15.23
CA LYS A 295 26.04 -6.99 14.83
C LYS A 295 26.29 -7.12 13.32
N SER A 296 25.85 -6.15 12.52
CA SER A 296 25.82 -6.20 11.06
C SER A 296 27.04 -5.57 10.37
N GLY A 297 28.14 -5.32 11.09
CA GLY A 297 29.41 -4.88 10.49
C GLY A 297 29.42 -3.45 9.96
N PHE A 298 28.42 -2.64 10.27
CA PHE A 298 28.44 -1.20 9.99
C PHE A 298 29.39 -0.52 11.00
N PHE A 299 30.44 0.11 10.48
CA PHE A 299 31.46 0.75 11.30
C PHE A 299 30.84 1.89 12.13
N ILE A 300 30.67 1.66 13.43
CA ILE A 300 30.68 2.75 14.41
C ILE A 300 32.14 3.23 14.43
N ASN A 301 32.49 4.23 13.62
CA ASN A 301 33.78 4.92 13.56
C ASN A 301 34.89 4.29 14.45
N ASN A 302 35.52 3.20 14.01
CA ASN A 302 36.66 2.55 14.70
C ASN A 302 36.55 2.29 16.22
N GLU A 303 35.34 2.21 16.81
CA GLU A 303 35.15 1.92 18.23
C GLU A 303 34.40 0.60 18.41
N HIS A 304 34.97 -0.48 17.87
CA HIS A 304 34.60 -1.83 18.31
C HIS A 304 35.01 -1.96 19.78
N LEU A 305 34.08 -1.66 20.69
CA LEU A 305 34.14 -1.78 22.17
C LEU A 305 34.25 -0.45 22.93
N LYS A 306 33.45 0.58 22.59
CA LYS A 306 33.22 1.66 23.56
C LYS A 306 32.53 1.08 24.80
N GLN A 307 33.23 1.13 25.93
CA GLN A 307 32.80 0.60 27.20
C GLN A 307 32.17 1.70 28.05
N TYR A 308 31.08 1.36 28.74
CA TYR A 308 30.34 2.28 29.59
C TYR A 308 30.37 1.75 31.03
N ASP A 309 31.14 2.43 31.87
CA ASP A 309 31.20 2.15 33.30
C ASP A 309 30.04 2.83 34.03
N LEU A 310 29.20 2.02 34.66
CA LEU A 310 28.03 2.45 35.42
C LEU A 310 28.33 2.52 36.94
N TYR A 311 29.56 2.23 37.37
CA TYR A 311 29.95 2.42 38.76
C TYR A 311 29.81 3.88 39.21
N SER A 312 29.30 4.06 40.42
CA SER A 312 29.25 5.34 41.14
C SER A 312 29.16 5.06 42.64
N ASP A 313 29.81 5.89 43.47
CA ASP A 313 29.70 5.77 44.94
C ASP A 313 28.27 6.04 45.45
N THR A 314 27.43 6.68 44.63
CA THR A 314 26.02 6.98 44.94
C THR A 314 25.10 6.48 43.84
N THR A 315 23.88 6.09 44.21
CA THR A 315 22.87 5.64 43.26
C THR A 315 22.25 6.83 42.53
N SER A 316 22.19 6.75 41.20
CA SER A 316 21.57 7.78 40.35
C SER A 316 21.08 7.17 39.04
N SER A 317 20.18 7.87 38.35
CA SER A 317 19.76 7.52 36.99
C SER A 317 20.15 8.65 36.04
N SER A 318 20.57 8.30 34.83
CA SER A 318 21.03 9.30 33.84
C SER A 318 20.77 8.85 32.41
N LYS A 319 20.56 9.83 31.51
CA LYS A 319 20.56 9.59 30.06
C LYS A 319 21.99 9.57 29.56
N LEU A 320 22.43 8.43 29.04
CA LEU A 320 23.76 8.16 28.54
C LEU A 320 23.75 8.14 27.01
N HIS A 321 24.57 8.97 26.37
CA HIS A 321 24.80 8.86 24.93
C HIS A 321 25.71 7.67 24.63
N LEU A 322 25.21 6.73 23.84
CA LEU A 322 25.93 5.54 23.42
C LEU A 322 26.76 5.89 22.16
N ALA A 323 26.10 6.03 21.02
CA ALA A 323 26.77 6.15 19.73
C ALA A 323 26.03 7.08 18.78
N THR A 324 26.79 7.66 17.85
CA THR A 324 26.27 8.33 16.67
C THR A 324 26.60 7.45 15.46
N ILE A 325 25.59 7.02 14.71
CA ILE A 325 25.74 6.03 13.63
C ILE A 325 25.10 6.57 12.35
N GLN A 326 25.85 6.51 11.25
CA GLN A 326 25.35 6.81 9.91
C GLN A 326 24.78 5.55 9.27
N PHE A 327 23.56 5.62 8.73
CA PHE A 327 22.93 4.54 7.97
C PHE A 327 22.66 4.98 6.54
N ASP A 328 23.15 4.18 5.59
CA ASP A 328 22.92 4.42 4.15
C ASP A 328 21.64 3.73 3.64
N ILE A 329 21.15 2.74 4.38
CA ILE A 329 19.96 1.94 4.04
C ILE A 329 18.99 1.85 5.20
N THR A 330 17.70 1.78 4.88
CA THR A 330 16.60 1.68 5.84
C THR A 330 16.41 0.24 6.36
N GLY A 331 15.44 0.07 7.26
CA GLY A 331 14.99 -1.21 7.77
C GLY A 331 15.70 -1.65 9.04
N ASP A 332 15.35 -2.84 9.51
CA ASP A 332 15.83 -3.43 10.75
C ASP A 332 17.36 -3.55 10.82
N LYS A 333 17.91 -3.22 12.00
CA LYS A 333 19.33 -3.31 12.36
C LYS A 333 19.45 -3.95 13.74
N GLU A 334 20.37 -4.90 13.86
CA GLU A 334 20.66 -5.60 15.12
C GLU A 334 21.76 -4.88 15.90
N PHE A 335 21.49 -4.65 17.19
CA PHE A 335 22.47 -4.15 18.15
C PHE A 335 22.56 -5.08 19.35
N LYS A 336 23.73 -5.14 19.96
CA LYS A 336 24.02 -5.99 21.12
C LYS A 336 24.48 -5.15 22.29
N PHE A 337 23.90 -5.42 23.45
CA PHE A 337 24.43 -5.05 24.76
C PHE A 337 25.17 -6.26 25.32
N GLU A 338 26.42 -6.05 25.70
CA GLU A 338 27.30 -7.09 26.26
C GLU A 338 27.87 -6.61 27.58
N LEU A 339 27.69 -7.40 28.64
CA LEU A 339 28.35 -7.17 29.93
C LEU A 339 29.82 -7.56 29.78
N ILE A 340 30.72 -6.61 29.96
CA ILE A 340 32.16 -6.82 29.77
C ILE A 340 32.88 -7.06 31.10
N GLY A 341 32.30 -6.64 32.21
CA GLY A 341 32.85 -6.89 33.54
C GLY A 341 32.41 -5.84 34.54
N LYS A 342 33.29 -5.49 35.47
CA LYS A 342 33.04 -4.46 36.47
C LYS A 342 34.29 -3.67 36.84
N ASN A 343 34.08 -2.45 37.33
CA ASN A 343 35.12 -1.67 37.97
C ASN A 343 35.62 -2.40 39.24
N ASN A 344 36.92 -2.34 39.56
CA ASN A 344 37.49 -2.94 40.77
C ASN A 344 36.88 -2.42 42.07
N LYS A 345 36.36 -1.19 42.07
CA LYS A 345 35.66 -0.59 43.21
C LYS A 345 34.21 -1.06 43.32
N SER A 346 33.67 -1.66 42.26
CA SER A 346 32.27 -2.08 42.24
C SER A 346 32.06 -3.39 43.01
N ALA A 347 31.07 -3.39 43.88
CA ALA A 347 30.64 -4.57 44.62
C ALA A 347 30.09 -5.68 43.70
N GLY A 348 29.63 -5.33 42.50
CA GLY A 348 28.99 -6.24 41.54
C GLY A 348 29.16 -5.80 40.08
N ASP A 349 28.56 -6.53 39.16
CA ASP A 349 28.58 -6.27 37.72
C ASP A 349 27.17 -5.98 37.18
N ARG A 350 26.28 -5.49 38.04
CA ARG A 350 24.88 -5.21 37.67
C ARG A 350 24.83 -4.15 36.58
N VAL A 351 24.01 -4.37 35.56
CA VAL A 351 23.70 -3.36 34.56
C VAL A 351 22.19 -3.22 34.50
N THR A 352 21.69 -1.99 34.61
CA THR A 352 20.27 -1.68 34.44
C THR A 352 20.13 -0.57 33.42
N ILE A 353 19.48 -0.92 32.33
CA ILE A 353 19.03 -0.04 31.27
C ILE A 353 17.51 -0.03 31.37
N HIS A 354 16.87 1.15 31.35
CA HIS A 354 15.41 1.27 31.42
C HIS A 354 14.79 1.37 30.02
N SER A 355 15.43 2.21 29.20
CA SER A 355 14.92 2.61 27.90
C SER A 355 16.08 2.90 26.93
N LEU A 356 15.82 2.73 25.63
CA LEU A 356 16.70 3.14 24.55
C LEU A 356 16.00 4.19 23.69
N TYR A 357 16.71 5.25 23.32
CA TYR A 357 16.21 6.33 22.48
C TYR A 357 17.08 6.45 21.24
N ILE A 358 16.43 6.75 20.12
CA ILE A 358 17.10 6.93 18.84
C ILE A 358 16.58 8.23 18.24
N GLU A 359 17.49 9.17 18.02
CA GLU A 359 17.18 10.51 17.55
C GLU A 359 17.91 10.77 16.24
N LYS A 360 17.18 11.15 15.18
CA LYS A 360 17.80 11.52 13.91
C LYS A 360 18.52 12.87 14.06
N VAL A 361 19.77 12.95 13.59
CA VAL A 361 20.51 14.20 13.51
C VAL A 361 20.02 14.94 12.27
N TYR A 362 19.54 16.18 12.46
CA TYR A 362 19.02 17.05 11.41
C TYR A 362 20.09 17.97 10.84
#